data_AF-A0A410PQ20-F1
#
_entry.id   AF-A0A410PQ20-F1
#
_cell.length_a   1.000
_cell.length_b   1.000
_cell.length_c   1.000
_cell.angle_alpha   90.00
_cell.angle_beta   90.00
_cell.angle_gamma   90.00
#
_symmetry.space_group_name_H-M   'P 1'
#
loop_
_entity.id
_entity.type
_entity.pdbx_description
1 polymer ?
#
loop_
_entity_poly.entity_id
_entity_poly.type
_entity_poly.pdbx_seq_one_letter_code
_entity_poly.pdbx_strand_id
1 'polypeptide(L)'
;MRKKNNKALTEQQAQEQILNIINQQTQEQTQETTPAIIQTTPQQTEDNKKVQLQEQAPENAAGGKIVETKKPETNKKKQIEPSIQKMFDKMIAYMVDKGCSTKETPAYTGLKCGRHNIAEIYLQKKGIRLHVNSQSLSAENIDLCKVVPDTYGWTLDCIYKVTDQQTYDKAIEILEQGFVFRNKGIDING
;
A
#
# COMPACT_ATOMS: atom_id res chain seq x y z
N MET A 1 -0.54 -29.46 57.14
CA MET A 1 -1.87 -29.10 56.56
C MET A 1 -1.68 -27.94 55.61
N ARG A 2 -1.94 -28.14 54.30
CA ARG A 2 -1.79 -27.11 53.25
C ARG A 2 -3.13 -26.37 53.07
N LYS A 3 -3.15 -25.04 53.26
CA LYS A 3 -4.21 -24.15 52.77
C LYS A 3 -3.79 -23.57 51.42
N LYS A 4 -4.48 -23.92 50.35
CA LYS A 4 -4.50 -23.15 49.08
C LYS A 4 -5.84 -23.46 48.39
N ASN A 5 -6.78 -22.52 48.39
CA ASN A 5 -7.96 -22.51 47.50
C ASN A 5 -8.64 -21.12 47.48
N ASN A 6 -7.88 -20.05 47.21
CA ASN A 6 -8.45 -18.70 47.04
C ASN A 6 -8.11 -18.03 45.71
N LYS A 7 -7.41 -18.70 44.77
CA LYS A 7 -6.98 -18.07 43.51
C LYS A 7 -7.91 -18.39 42.31
N ALA A 8 -8.64 -19.50 42.36
CA ALA A 8 -9.51 -19.93 41.26
C ALA A 8 -10.82 -19.13 41.14
N LEU A 9 -11.30 -18.53 42.24
CA LEU A 9 -12.58 -17.82 42.26
C LEU A 9 -12.52 -16.49 41.48
N THR A 10 -11.35 -15.85 41.43
CA THR A 10 -11.12 -14.56 40.77
C THR A 10 -11.00 -14.66 39.24
N GLU A 11 -10.55 -15.80 38.70
CA GLU A 11 -10.40 -15.97 37.24
C GLU A 11 -11.76 -16.21 36.55
N GLN A 12 -12.67 -16.96 37.20
CA GLN A 12 -14.03 -17.14 36.66
C GLN A 12 -14.82 -15.82 36.62
N GLN A 13 -14.70 -14.99 37.67
CA GLN A 13 -15.34 -13.66 37.68
C GLN A 13 -14.80 -12.72 36.60
N ALA A 14 -13.50 -12.82 36.25
CA ALA A 14 -12.92 -12.01 35.19
C ALA A 14 -13.39 -12.43 33.80
N GLN A 15 -13.60 -13.74 33.58
CA GLN A 15 -14.09 -14.26 32.29
C GLN A 15 -15.58 -13.93 32.06
N GLU A 16 -16.42 -13.97 33.10
CA GLU A 16 -17.83 -13.56 32.99
C GLU A 16 -17.99 -12.08 32.66
N GLN A 17 -17.13 -11.20 33.19
CA GLN A 17 -17.18 -9.78 32.87
C GLN A 17 -16.81 -9.48 31.40
N ILE A 18 -15.82 -10.20 30.85
CA ILE A 18 -15.42 -10.02 29.45
C ILE A 18 -16.53 -10.47 28.49
N LEU A 19 -17.20 -11.58 28.79
CA LEU A 19 -18.28 -12.10 27.94
C LEU A 19 -19.49 -11.14 27.90
N ASN A 20 -19.78 -10.46 29.01
CA ASN A 20 -20.86 -9.48 29.08
C ASN A 20 -20.57 -8.19 28.28
N ILE A 21 -19.30 -7.75 28.22
CA ILE A 21 -18.89 -6.58 27.43
C ILE A 21 -19.07 -6.85 25.93
N ILE A 22 -18.72 -8.06 25.46
CA ILE A 22 -18.82 -8.45 24.04
C ILE A 22 -20.29 -8.49 23.57
N ASN A 23 -21.20 -9.01 24.40
CA ASN A 23 -22.62 -9.07 24.06
C ASN A 23 -23.32 -7.71 24.06
N GLN A 24 -22.81 -6.73 24.81
CA GLN A 24 -23.39 -5.37 24.83
C GLN A 24 -22.98 -4.57 23.58
N GLN A 25 -21.74 -4.73 23.10
CA GLN A 25 -21.28 -4.06 21.87
C GLN A 25 -21.94 -4.59 20.58
N THR A 26 -22.42 -5.83 20.58
CA THR A 26 -23.04 -6.45 19.39
C THR A 26 -24.47 -5.93 19.13
N GLN A 27 -25.16 -5.37 20.14
CA GLN A 27 -26.55 -4.90 19.99
C GLN A 27 -26.68 -3.43 19.56
N GLU A 28 -25.63 -2.61 19.64
CA GLU A 28 -25.72 -1.17 19.34
C GLU A 28 -25.42 -0.78 17.88
N GLN A 29 -25.09 -1.74 16.99
CA GLN A 29 -24.71 -1.46 15.59
C GLN A 29 -25.74 -1.91 14.53
N THR A 30 -26.97 -2.24 14.92
CA THR A 30 -28.05 -2.52 13.94
C THR A 30 -29.22 -1.58 14.17
N GLN A 31 -29.07 -0.33 13.72
CA GLN A 31 -30.22 0.49 13.36
C GLN A 31 -30.08 0.93 11.90
N GLU A 32 -31.09 0.52 11.16
CA GLU A 32 -31.33 0.71 9.74
C GLU A 32 -31.36 2.19 9.35
N THR A 33 -30.71 2.53 8.24
CA THR A 33 -31.11 3.70 7.44
C THR A 33 -31.48 3.23 6.04
N THR A 34 -32.78 3.15 5.82
CA THR A 34 -33.47 2.99 4.54
C THR A 34 -33.09 4.13 3.56
N PRO A 35 -32.75 3.86 2.28
CA PRO A 35 -32.63 4.93 1.30
C PRO A 35 -34.02 5.37 0.82
N ALA A 36 -34.33 6.65 1.03
CA ALA A 36 -35.51 7.31 0.48
C ALA A 36 -35.40 7.42 -1.05
N ILE A 37 -36.41 6.86 -1.72
CA ILE A 37 -36.67 6.96 -3.15
C ILE A 37 -37.13 8.39 -3.46
N ILE A 38 -36.43 9.10 -4.34
CA ILE A 38 -36.99 10.25 -5.07
C ILE A 38 -36.97 9.88 -6.56
N GLN A 39 -38.13 9.49 -7.05
CA GLN A 39 -38.49 9.45 -8.46
C GLN A 39 -38.89 10.86 -8.90
N THR A 40 -38.22 11.40 -9.90
CA THR A 40 -38.85 12.30 -10.87
C THR A 40 -38.32 11.97 -12.27
N THR A 41 -39.24 11.60 -13.14
CA THR A 41 -39.10 11.16 -14.53
C THR A 41 -38.93 12.36 -15.51
N PRO A 42 -38.84 12.18 -16.84
CA PRO A 42 -37.83 12.83 -17.69
C PRO A 42 -38.39 13.96 -18.56
N GLN A 43 -37.51 14.76 -19.18
CA GLN A 43 -37.91 15.50 -20.38
C GLN A 43 -36.76 15.58 -21.38
N GLN A 44 -36.97 14.91 -22.52
CA GLN A 44 -36.26 15.12 -23.77
C GLN A 44 -36.55 16.53 -24.30
N THR A 45 -35.58 17.16 -24.97
CA THR A 45 -35.78 17.64 -26.34
C THR A 45 -34.42 17.66 -27.07
N GLU A 46 -34.36 16.95 -28.20
CA GLU A 46 -33.38 17.03 -29.28
C GLU A 46 -33.21 18.47 -29.81
N ASP A 47 -32.03 18.85 -30.30
CA ASP A 47 -31.71 18.66 -31.74
C ASP A 47 -30.32 19.21 -32.12
N ASN A 48 -29.72 18.43 -33.02
CA ASN A 48 -28.56 18.60 -33.88
C ASN A 48 -27.88 19.98 -34.08
N LYS A 49 -26.53 19.96 -34.09
CA LYS A 49 -25.77 19.98 -35.36
C LYS A 49 -24.26 19.69 -35.23
N LYS A 50 -23.87 18.56 -35.82
CA LYS A 50 -22.84 18.39 -36.88
C LYS A 50 -21.40 18.93 -36.67
N VAL A 51 -20.51 17.98 -36.39
CA VAL A 51 -19.27 17.62 -37.13
C VAL A 51 -18.36 18.76 -37.64
N GLN A 52 -17.12 18.78 -37.12
CA GLN A 52 -15.94 18.80 -38.01
C GLN A 52 -14.73 18.11 -37.37
N LEU A 53 -14.35 16.99 -38.00
CA LEU A 53 -13.05 16.34 -37.93
C LEU A 53 -12.00 17.31 -38.50
N GLN A 54 -10.87 17.49 -37.83
CA GLN A 54 -9.70 18.09 -38.47
C GLN A 54 -8.44 17.31 -38.12
N GLU A 55 -8.13 16.41 -39.04
CA GLU A 55 -6.83 15.81 -39.29
C GLU A 55 -5.87 16.94 -39.72
N GLN A 56 -4.71 17.06 -39.06
CA GLN A 56 -3.54 17.73 -39.64
C GLN A 56 -2.28 17.33 -38.87
N ALA A 57 -1.53 16.41 -39.46
CA ALA A 57 -0.07 16.39 -39.31
C ALA A 57 0.52 17.54 -40.14
N PRO A 58 1.65 18.10 -39.70
CA PRO A 58 2.67 18.47 -40.66
C PRO A 58 4.00 17.78 -40.34
N GLU A 59 4.47 17.00 -41.30
CA GLU A 59 5.86 16.62 -41.47
C GLU A 59 6.68 17.82 -41.99
N ASN A 60 7.99 17.79 -41.66
CA ASN A 60 9.10 18.60 -42.17
C ASN A 60 9.36 20.00 -41.59
N ALA A 61 10.46 20.15 -40.85
CA ALA A 61 11.73 20.65 -41.43
C ALA A 61 12.86 20.72 -40.38
N ALA A 62 14.08 20.62 -40.88
CA ALA A 62 15.34 20.45 -40.17
C ALA A 62 15.81 21.64 -39.29
N GLY A 63 16.67 21.33 -38.33
CA GLY A 63 17.76 22.20 -37.88
C GLY A 63 17.46 23.09 -36.66
N GLY A 64 17.71 22.57 -35.46
CA GLY A 64 17.64 23.37 -34.24
C GLY A 64 18.42 22.73 -33.09
N LYS A 65 19.66 23.20 -32.90
CA LYS A 65 20.53 23.08 -31.72
C LYS A 65 19.80 22.58 -30.46
N ILE A 66 20.17 21.39 -29.98
CA ILE A 66 19.82 20.92 -28.63
C ILE A 66 20.35 21.94 -27.60
N VAL A 67 19.47 22.81 -27.11
CA VAL A 67 19.72 23.50 -25.85
C VAL A 67 19.51 22.45 -24.77
N GLU A 68 20.62 21.87 -24.31
CA GLU A 68 20.70 21.10 -23.08
C GLU A 68 20.14 21.99 -21.97
N THR A 69 18.85 21.83 -21.70
CA THR A 69 18.20 22.50 -20.59
C THR A 69 18.73 21.79 -19.36
N LYS A 70 19.81 22.32 -18.79
CA LYS A 70 20.31 21.91 -17.48
C LYS A 70 19.14 21.94 -16.52
N LYS A 71 18.61 20.75 -16.23
CA LYS A 71 17.65 20.53 -15.16
C LYS A 71 18.27 21.13 -13.90
N PRO A 72 17.59 22.02 -13.17
CA PRO A 72 18.16 22.55 -11.94
C PRO A 72 18.35 21.37 -10.97
N GLU A 73 19.60 21.03 -10.69
CA GLU A 73 19.98 20.23 -9.54
C GLU A 73 19.66 21.03 -8.27
N THR A 74 18.40 21.02 -7.86
CA THR A 74 18.07 21.30 -6.47
C THR A 74 18.33 20.05 -5.63
N ASN A 75 19.58 19.59 -5.60
CA ASN A 75 20.07 18.66 -4.58
C ASN A 75 20.30 19.43 -3.27
N LYS A 76 19.26 20.10 -2.76
CA LYS A 76 19.18 20.36 -1.32
C LYS A 76 19.03 18.98 -0.69
N LYS A 77 20.13 18.40 -0.20
CA LYS A 77 20.12 17.17 0.60
C LYS A 77 19.00 17.31 1.62
N LYS A 78 17.89 16.64 1.34
CA LYS A 78 16.71 16.65 2.20
C LYS A 78 17.16 15.91 3.45
N GLN A 79 17.29 16.61 4.58
CA GLN A 79 17.63 15.96 5.84
C GLN A 79 16.54 14.93 6.14
N ILE A 80 16.93 13.67 6.18
CA ILE A 80 16.08 12.53 6.51
C ILE A 80 16.17 12.36 8.02
N GLU A 81 15.04 12.11 8.67
CA GLU A 81 15.02 11.85 10.10
C GLU A 81 15.82 10.56 10.41
N PRO A 82 16.73 10.56 11.41
CA PRO A 82 17.57 9.40 11.71
C PRO A 82 16.78 8.13 12.05
N SER A 83 15.62 8.28 12.70
CA SER A 83 14.70 7.18 13.01
C SER A 83 14.16 6.52 11.74
N ILE A 84 13.76 7.31 10.75
CA ILE A 84 13.24 6.87 9.45
C ILE A 84 14.33 6.17 8.64
N GLN A 85 15.55 6.73 8.61
CA GLN A 85 16.70 6.07 7.98
C GLN A 85 16.95 4.69 8.61
N LYS A 86 16.94 4.61 9.95
CA LYS A 86 17.13 3.35 10.68
C LYS A 86 16.03 2.33 10.39
N MET A 87 14.77 2.76 10.28
CA MET A 87 13.66 1.89 9.87
C MET A 87 13.89 1.37 8.44
N PHE A 88 14.26 2.25 7.51
CA PHE A 88 14.53 1.88 6.13
C PHE A 88 15.64 0.82 6.04
N ASP A 89 16.78 1.08 6.67
CA ASP A 89 17.92 0.16 6.64
C ASP A 89 17.55 -1.22 7.24
N LYS A 90 16.82 -1.23 8.37
CA LYS A 90 16.33 -2.46 9.00
C LYS A 90 15.37 -3.23 8.11
N MET A 91 14.45 -2.53 7.44
CA MET A 91 13.48 -3.15 6.52
C MET A 91 14.18 -3.84 5.35
N ILE A 92 15.16 -3.16 4.74
CA ILE A 92 15.96 -3.75 3.66
C ILE A 92 16.73 -4.96 4.17
N ALA A 93 17.45 -4.83 5.29
CA ALA A 93 18.23 -5.92 5.87
C ALA A 93 17.36 -7.14 6.18
N TYR A 94 16.17 -6.92 6.77
CA TYR A 94 15.22 -8.00 7.08
C TYR A 94 14.77 -8.76 5.83
N MET A 95 14.40 -8.04 4.77
CA MET A 95 13.94 -8.69 3.54
C MET A 95 15.07 -9.38 2.79
N VAL A 96 16.31 -8.87 2.88
CA VAL A 96 17.51 -9.55 2.35
C VAL A 96 17.77 -10.84 3.11
N ASP A 97 17.70 -10.83 4.45
CA ASP A 97 17.84 -12.03 5.29
C ASP A 97 16.78 -13.10 4.96
N LYS A 98 15.56 -12.67 4.65
CA LYS A 98 14.47 -13.53 4.12
C LYS A 98 14.73 -14.09 2.72
N GLY A 99 15.75 -13.62 2.00
CA GLY A 99 16.12 -14.12 0.67
C GLY A 99 15.78 -13.20 -0.49
N CYS A 100 15.43 -11.93 -0.25
CA CYS A 100 15.31 -10.96 -1.33
C CYS A 100 16.69 -10.50 -1.83
N SER A 101 16.78 -10.21 -3.12
CA SER A 101 17.86 -9.39 -3.66
C SER A 101 17.40 -7.93 -3.74
N THR A 102 18.36 -7.00 -3.68
CA THR A 102 18.12 -5.57 -3.77
C THR A 102 18.60 -5.01 -5.10
N LYS A 103 17.93 -3.97 -5.60
CA LYS A 103 18.41 -3.12 -6.68
C LYS A 103 18.25 -1.66 -6.27
N GLU A 104 19.36 -1.01 -5.96
CA GLU A 104 19.37 0.41 -5.62
C GLU A 104 19.23 1.27 -6.89
N THR A 105 18.45 2.34 -6.77
CA THR A 105 18.31 3.38 -7.78
C THR A 105 18.39 4.75 -7.10
N PRO A 106 18.58 5.86 -7.85
CA PRO A 106 18.56 7.19 -7.26
C PRO A 106 17.24 7.56 -6.56
N ALA A 107 16.15 6.86 -6.85
CA ALA A 107 14.82 7.19 -6.33
C ALA A 107 14.31 6.20 -5.26
N TYR A 108 14.68 4.93 -5.35
CA TYR A 108 14.17 3.85 -4.50
C TYR A 108 15.11 2.65 -4.47
N THR A 109 14.91 1.78 -3.47
CA THR A 109 15.49 0.44 -3.43
C THR A 109 14.43 -0.58 -3.80
N GLY A 110 14.64 -1.31 -4.90
CA GLY A 110 13.78 -2.40 -5.31
C GLY A 110 14.10 -3.67 -4.54
N LEU A 111 13.09 -4.30 -3.95
CA LEU A 111 13.20 -5.64 -3.38
C LEU A 111 12.69 -6.67 -4.38
N LYS A 112 13.47 -7.73 -4.60
CA LYS A 112 13.20 -8.74 -5.62
C LYS A 112 13.24 -10.15 -5.06
N CYS A 113 12.29 -10.97 -5.49
CA CYS A 113 12.30 -12.42 -5.33
C CYS A 113 12.46 -13.04 -6.71
N GLY A 114 13.60 -13.70 -6.94
CA GLY A 114 14.00 -14.15 -8.29
C GLY A 114 14.05 -12.98 -9.29
N ARG A 115 13.33 -13.11 -10.41
CA ARG A 115 13.27 -12.07 -11.46
C ARG A 115 12.25 -10.97 -11.18
N HIS A 116 11.36 -11.18 -10.21
CA HIS A 116 10.20 -10.32 -9.98
C HIS A 116 10.44 -9.33 -8.84
N ASN A 117 9.96 -8.10 -9.01
CA ASN A 117 9.90 -7.15 -7.90
C ASN A 117 8.77 -7.56 -6.95
N ILE A 118 9.05 -7.55 -5.65
CA ILE A 118 8.02 -7.66 -4.61
C ILE A 118 7.61 -6.28 -4.11
N ALA A 119 8.55 -5.33 -4.10
CA ALA A 119 8.31 -3.97 -3.66
C ALA A 119 9.34 -2.98 -4.23
N GLU A 120 8.96 -1.70 -4.28
CA GLU A 120 9.88 -0.58 -4.40
C GLU A 120 9.77 0.28 -3.14
N ILE A 121 10.90 0.51 -2.48
CA ILE A 121 10.94 1.21 -1.20
C ILE A 121 11.61 2.56 -1.40
N TYR A 122 10.81 3.62 -1.23
CA TYR A 122 11.21 5.01 -1.40
C TYR A 122 11.48 5.62 -0.03
N LEU A 123 12.73 6.02 0.21
CA LEU A 123 13.09 6.78 1.39
C LEU A 123 12.70 8.25 1.22
N GLN A 124 11.95 8.80 2.18
CA GLN A 124 11.49 10.18 2.17
C GLN A 124 11.90 10.91 3.46
N LYS A 125 11.73 12.24 3.47
CA LYS A 125 12.12 13.09 4.61
C LYS A 125 11.53 12.65 5.96
N LYS A 126 10.26 12.26 5.96
CA LYS A 126 9.44 12.02 7.15
C LYS A 126 8.80 10.62 7.17
N GLY A 127 9.34 9.70 6.37
CA GLY A 127 8.75 8.38 6.22
C GLY A 127 9.33 7.58 5.08
N ILE A 128 8.75 6.41 4.91
CA ILE A 128 9.09 5.46 3.84
C ILE A 128 7.80 5.19 3.06
N ARG A 129 7.89 5.18 1.73
CA ARG A 129 6.77 4.79 0.87
C ARG A 129 7.09 3.48 0.18
N LEU A 130 6.20 2.52 0.30
CA LEU A 130 6.30 1.23 -0.35
C LEU A 130 5.34 1.21 -1.52
N HIS A 131 5.81 0.80 -2.70
CA HIS A 131 4.94 0.34 -3.77
C HIS A 131 4.99 -1.19 -3.76
N VAL A 132 3.83 -1.84 -3.69
CA VAL A 132 3.66 -3.29 -3.61
C VAL A 132 2.56 -3.75 -4.55
N ASN A 133 2.50 -5.05 -4.84
CA ASN A 133 1.47 -5.63 -5.70
C ASN A 133 0.22 -5.97 -4.88
N SER A 134 -0.93 -5.39 -5.21
CA SER A 134 -2.20 -5.61 -4.50
C SER A 134 -2.65 -7.07 -4.46
N GLN A 135 -2.38 -7.84 -5.53
CA GLN A 135 -2.74 -9.27 -5.62
C GLN A 135 -1.96 -10.15 -4.64
N SER A 136 -0.85 -9.64 -4.11
CA SER A 136 -0.09 -10.34 -3.07
C SER A 136 -0.67 -10.17 -1.68
N LEU A 137 -1.55 -9.19 -1.47
CA LEU A 137 -1.98 -8.74 -0.16
C LEU A 137 -3.31 -9.38 0.29
N SER A 138 -3.49 -9.50 1.61
CA SER A 138 -4.81 -9.75 2.20
C SER A 138 -5.72 -8.54 2.04
N ALA A 139 -7.05 -8.75 2.06
CA ALA A 139 -8.03 -7.66 2.00
C ALA A 139 -7.78 -6.59 3.08
N GLU A 140 -7.49 -7.02 4.31
CA GLU A 140 -7.15 -6.13 5.43
C GLU A 140 -5.94 -5.22 5.14
N ASN A 141 -4.92 -5.74 4.44
CA ASN A 141 -3.74 -4.96 4.10
C ASN A 141 -3.96 -4.09 2.87
N ILE A 142 -4.85 -4.48 1.96
CA ILE A 142 -5.27 -3.65 0.82
C ILE A 142 -5.98 -2.39 1.33
N ASP A 143 -6.85 -2.51 2.34
CA ASP A 143 -7.58 -1.37 2.92
C ASP A 143 -6.66 -0.32 3.55
N LEU A 144 -5.45 -0.73 3.97
CA LEU A 144 -4.41 0.18 4.49
C LEU A 144 -3.60 0.85 3.38
N CYS A 145 -3.74 0.40 2.13
CA CYS A 145 -3.00 0.90 0.99
C CYS A 145 -3.84 1.86 0.16
N LYS A 146 -3.15 2.79 -0.52
CA LYS A 146 -3.75 3.51 -1.63
C LYS A 146 -3.55 2.68 -2.91
N VAL A 147 -4.63 2.12 -3.43
CA VAL A 147 -4.65 1.48 -4.75
C VAL A 147 -4.52 2.55 -5.85
N VAL A 148 -3.61 2.32 -6.78
CA VAL A 148 -3.39 3.13 -7.97
C VAL A 148 -4.35 2.67 -9.06
N PRO A 149 -5.03 3.58 -9.79
CA PRO A 149 -5.94 3.19 -10.87
C PRO A 149 -5.28 2.32 -11.94
N ASP A 150 -6.02 1.35 -12.47
CA ASP A 150 -5.54 0.41 -13.49
C ASP A 150 -5.08 1.08 -14.79
N THR A 151 -5.55 2.31 -15.07
CA THR A 151 -5.14 3.12 -16.23
C THR A 151 -3.63 3.35 -16.30
N TYR A 152 -2.91 3.25 -15.18
CA TYR A 152 -1.46 3.39 -15.15
C TYR A 152 -0.71 2.11 -15.53
N GLY A 153 -1.36 0.93 -15.50
CA GLY A 153 -0.76 -0.35 -15.88
C GLY A 153 0.40 -0.81 -14.98
N TRP A 154 0.43 -0.39 -13.71
CA TRP A 154 1.52 -0.71 -12.79
C TRP A 154 1.34 -2.10 -12.18
N THR A 155 2.42 -2.88 -12.12
CA THR A 155 2.42 -4.17 -11.41
C THR A 155 2.51 -4.00 -9.89
N LEU A 156 3.10 -2.88 -9.43
CA LEU A 156 3.13 -2.48 -8.02
C LEU A 156 2.13 -1.34 -7.86
N ASP A 157 0.86 -1.72 -7.82
CA ASP A 157 -0.34 -0.91 -7.87
C ASP A 157 -0.87 -0.49 -6.50
N CYS A 158 -0.30 -0.98 -5.40
CA CYS A 158 -0.65 -0.57 -4.04
C CYS A 158 0.45 0.27 -3.40
N ILE A 159 0.08 1.41 -2.80
CA ILE A 159 1.01 2.31 -2.11
C ILE A 159 0.74 2.30 -0.60
N TYR A 160 1.74 1.92 0.18
CA TYR A 160 1.71 1.95 1.64
C TYR A 160 2.74 2.96 2.19
N LYS A 161 2.46 3.58 3.35
CA LYS A 161 3.32 4.60 3.97
C LYS A 161 3.69 4.20 5.39
N VAL A 162 4.96 4.39 5.72
CA VAL A 162 5.53 4.16 7.05
C VAL A 162 5.99 5.48 7.62
N THR A 163 5.48 5.83 8.80
CA THR A 163 5.80 7.06 9.52
C THR A 163 6.21 6.83 10.97
N ASP A 164 5.93 5.65 11.50
CA ASP A 164 6.09 5.28 12.91
C ASP A 164 6.27 3.75 13.04
N GLN A 165 6.41 3.28 14.28
CA GLN A 165 6.65 1.86 14.55
C GLN A 165 5.44 0.98 14.19
N GLN A 166 4.21 1.42 14.45
CA GLN A 166 3.02 0.63 14.16
C GLN A 166 2.87 0.41 12.65
N THR A 167 3.04 1.49 11.87
CA THR A 167 3.01 1.40 10.41
C THR A 167 4.21 0.61 9.87
N TYR A 168 5.36 0.64 10.53
CA TYR A 168 6.53 -0.18 10.19
C TYR A 168 6.26 -1.68 10.35
N ASP A 169 5.70 -2.10 11.48
CA ASP A 169 5.43 -3.52 11.75
C ASP A 169 4.47 -4.08 10.69
N LYS A 170 3.46 -3.28 10.32
CA LYS A 170 2.53 -3.64 9.25
C LYS A 170 3.17 -3.63 7.85
N ALA A 171 4.14 -2.74 7.59
CA ALA A 171 4.93 -2.80 6.35
C ALA A 171 5.73 -4.10 6.24
N ILE A 172 6.28 -4.62 7.34
CA ILE A 172 6.98 -5.91 7.32
C ILE A 172 6.02 -7.03 6.92
N GLU A 173 4.83 -7.09 7.51
CA GLU A 173 3.79 -8.05 7.14
C GLU A 173 3.42 -7.97 5.65
N ILE A 174 3.21 -6.76 5.13
CA ILE A 174 2.92 -6.49 3.70
C ILE A 174 4.05 -7.00 2.79
N LEU A 175 5.31 -6.75 3.16
CA LEU A 175 6.46 -7.19 2.37
C LEU A 175 6.60 -8.72 2.38
N GLU A 176 6.30 -9.37 3.50
CA GLU A 176 6.29 -10.83 3.60
C GLU A 176 5.20 -11.45 2.71
N GLN A 177 4.00 -10.88 2.68
CA GLN A 177 2.95 -11.32 1.76
C GLN A 177 3.40 -11.22 0.30
N GLY A 178 4.04 -10.09 -0.07
CA GLY A 178 4.67 -9.91 -1.39
C GLY A 178 5.75 -10.96 -1.70
N PHE A 179 6.59 -11.27 -0.72
CA PHE A 179 7.63 -12.29 -0.86
C PHE A 179 7.03 -13.69 -1.05
N VAL A 180 6.11 -14.10 -0.17
CA VAL A 180 5.43 -15.41 -0.24
C VAL A 180 4.70 -15.56 -1.58
N PHE A 181 3.99 -14.54 -2.03
CA PHE A 181 3.29 -14.55 -3.31
C PHE A 181 4.23 -14.85 -4.49
N ARG A 182 5.42 -14.25 -4.51
CA ARG A 182 6.42 -14.52 -5.57
C ARG A 182 7.15 -15.84 -5.39
N ASN A 183 7.34 -16.28 -4.15
CA ASN A 183 8.04 -17.52 -3.84
C ASN A 183 7.16 -18.77 -4.05
N LYS A 184 5.82 -18.64 -4.09
CA LYS A 184 4.86 -19.73 -4.38
C LYS A 184 5.06 -20.43 -5.74
N GLY A 185 5.93 -19.92 -6.61
CA GLY A 185 6.29 -20.55 -7.90
C GLY A 185 7.71 -21.11 -7.97
N ILE A 186 8.46 -21.14 -6.86
CA ILE A 186 9.78 -21.77 -6.77
C ILE A 186 9.61 -23.13 -6.08
N ASP A 187 8.97 -24.07 -6.79
CA ASP A 187 9.14 -25.48 -6.48
C ASP A 187 10.61 -25.83 -6.71
N ILE A 188 11.35 -25.98 -5.61
CA ILE A 188 12.62 -26.71 -5.56
C ILE A 188 12.36 -28.20 -5.78
N ASN A 189 11.91 -28.56 -6.98
CA ASN A 189 11.94 -29.93 -7.51
C ASN A 189 11.91 -29.85 -9.04
N GLY A 190 13.10 -29.78 -9.63
CA GLY A 190 13.36 -29.94 -11.06
C GLY A 190 14.81 -30.35 -11.25
#